data_AF-Q5FW22-F1
#
_entry.id   AF-Q5FW22-F1
#
_cell.length_a   1.000
_cell.length_b   1.000
_cell.length_c   1.000
_cell.angle_alpha   90.00
_cell.angle_beta   90.00
_cell.angle_gamma   90.00
#
_symmetry.space_group_name_H-M   'P 1'
#
loop_
_entity.id
_entity.type
_entity.pdbx_description
1 polymer ?
#
loop_
_entity_poly.entity_id
_entity_poly.type
_entity_poly.pdbx_seq_one_letter_code
_entity_poly.pdbx_strand_id
1 'polypeptide(L)'
;MGRYVLWFVFFAGSLAVEDLGGKVFIFPKATDTVRVILKPTIKKPVESLTVCLESYTELTRGHSLFSLALPGKDNALLIFPMSQTKCEFIVNQEAYQFRVNPEVFDWKHTCMTWDSESGVVQPWINGKLYPRTVIKQRLQIDSETSIMLGQEQDSYGGRFDVSQCFVGEISNVHMWDYVLTQEDIQKVMAGKNDLNGNIINWRSLQYEIIGDVTVQPKLQCQSLENNYNLYSKCHES
;
A
#
# COMPACT_ATOMS: atom_id res chain seq x y z
N MET A 1 55.36 18.68 -8.39
CA MET A 1 54.11 18.20 -9.05
C MET A 1 53.54 17.06 -8.23
N GLY A 2 52.58 17.34 -7.36
CA GLY A 2 51.90 16.31 -6.56
C GLY A 2 50.80 15.66 -7.39
N ARG A 3 50.84 14.33 -7.54
CA ARG A 3 49.76 13.56 -8.17
C ARG A 3 48.68 13.29 -7.12
N TYR A 4 47.52 13.91 -7.27
CA TYR A 4 46.32 13.53 -6.51
C TYR A 4 45.66 12.35 -7.20
N VAL A 5 45.55 11.23 -6.49
CA VAL A 5 44.78 10.07 -6.93
C VAL A 5 43.37 10.23 -6.36
N LEU A 6 42.40 10.54 -7.22
CA LEU A 6 40.98 10.49 -6.85
C LEU A 6 40.56 9.03 -6.75
N TRP A 7 40.15 8.61 -5.54
CA TRP A 7 39.44 7.36 -5.34
C TRP A 7 37.94 7.61 -5.52
N PHE A 8 37.38 7.11 -6.63
CA PHE A 8 35.93 6.98 -6.77
C PHE A 8 35.50 5.69 -6.06
N VAL A 9 34.96 5.84 -4.85
CA VAL A 9 34.26 4.73 -4.18
C VAL A 9 32.88 4.62 -4.83
N PHE A 10 32.73 3.69 -5.77
CA PHE A 10 31.42 3.27 -6.24
C PHE A 10 30.79 2.38 -5.16
N PHE A 11 29.89 2.93 -4.36
CA PHE A 11 28.89 2.10 -3.70
C PHE A 11 27.95 1.59 -4.79
N ALA A 12 28.25 0.40 -5.32
CA ALA A 12 27.24 -0.39 -6.01
C ALA A 12 26.19 -0.76 -4.95
N GLY A 13 25.16 0.08 -4.80
CA GLY A 13 24.04 -0.19 -3.92
C GLY A 13 23.35 -1.47 -4.41
N SER A 14 23.63 -2.59 -3.75
CA SER A 14 22.80 -3.79 -3.91
C SER A 14 21.39 -3.40 -3.48
N LEU A 15 20.40 -3.58 -4.34
CA LEU A 15 18.99 -3.53 -3.95
C LEU A 15 18.81 -4.64 -2.91
N ALA A 16 18.83 -4.27 -1.62
CA ALA A 16 18.65 -5.23 -0.55
C ALA A 16 17.17 -5.59 -0.46
N VAL A 17 16.88 -6.89 -0.50
CA VAL A 17 15.57 -7.43 -0.16
C VAL A 17 15.48 -7.46 1.36
N GLU A 18 14.47 -6.83 1.95
CA GLU A 18 14.30 -6.78 3.41
C GLU A 18 13.01 -7.49 3.85
N ASP A 19 13.09 -8.22 4.97
CA ASP A 19 11.90 -8.68 5.70
C ASP A 19 11.41 -7.55 6.61
N LEU A 20 10.24 -6.99 6.27
CA LEU A 20 9.56 -5.96 7.06
C LEU A 20 8.42 -6.53 7.91
N GLY A 21 8.31 -7.85 8.06
CA GLY A 21 7.36 -8.47 8.98
C GLY A 21 7.46 -7.85 10.37
N GLY A 22 6.32 -7.41 10.91
CA GLY A 22 6.28 -6.72 12.21
C GLY A 22 6.80 -5.28 12.20
N LYS A 23 7.01 -4.68 11.03
CA LYS A 23 7.47 -3.29 10.88
C LYS A 23 6.47 -2.42 10.10
N VAL A 24 6.61 -1.12 10.25
CA VAL A 24 5.84 -0.07 9.57
C VAL A 24 6.76 0.89 8.83
N PHE A 25 6.25 1.50 7.75
CA PHE A 25 6.74 2.79 7.29
C PHE A 25 5.95 3.90 7.98
N ILE A 26 6.65 4.86 8.58
CA ILE A 26 6.07 6.05 9.22
C ILE A 26 6.30 7.27 8.33
N PHE A 27 5.21 7.93 7.95
CA PHE A 27 5.14 9.18 7.19
C PHE A 27 4.78 10.31 8.18
N PRO A 28 5.75 11.09 8.69
CA PRO A 28 5.56 11.88 9.90
C PRO A 28 4.78 13.19 9.69
N LYS A 29 4.73 13.71 8.47
CA LYS A 29 4.06 14.99 8.17
C LYS A 29 3.68 15.10 6.69
N ALA A 30 2.72 15.98 6.42
CA ALA A 30 2.28 16.26 5.07
C ALA A 30 3.40 16.91 4.24
N THR A 31 3.71 16.33 3.09
CA THR A 31 4.63 16.85 2.07
C THR A 31 4.21 16.33 0.71
N ASP A 32 4.70 16.92 -0.37
CA ASP A 32 4.63 16.40 -1.74
C ASP A 32 5.91 15.65 -2.15
N THR A 33 6.88 15.49 -1.25
CA THR A 33 8.19 14.89 -1.57
C THR A 33 8.42 13.51 -0.93
N VAL A 34 7.89 13.28 0.27
CA VAL A 34 8.18 12.08 1.08
C VAL A 34 7.38 10.89 0.55
N ARG A 35 8.07 9.80 0.20
CA ARG A 35 7.46 8.60 -0.39
C ARG A 35 8.34 7.37 -0.24
N VAL A 36 7.73 6.20 -0.40
CA VAL A 36 8.44 4.93 -0.58
C VAL A 36 8.14 4.40 -1.97
N ILE A 37 9.17 4.14 -2.77
CA ILE A 37 9.05 3.52 -4.09
C ILE A 37 9.18 2.01 -3.90
N LEU A 38 8.18 1.24 -4.34
CA LEU A 38 8.20 -0.22 -4.32
C LEU A 38 8.73 -0.74 -5.67
N LYS A 39 9.65 -1.70 -5.63
CA LYS A 39 10.36 -2.21 -6.82
C LYS A 39 10.14 -3.71 -7.04
N PRO A 40 8.89 -4.17 -7.25
CA PRO A 40 8.64 -5.58 -7.54
C PRO A 40 9.19 -5.97 -8.92
N THR A 41 9.42 -7.27 -9.13
CA THR A 41 9.76 -7.80 -10.46
C THR A 41 8.49 -8.31 -11.15
N ILE A 42 7.89 -7.48 -12.02
CA ILE A 42 6.71 -7.85 -12.81
C ILE A 42 7.16 -8.36 -14.18
N LYS A 43 7.01 -9.66 -14.44
CA LYS A 43 7.52 -10.30 -15.68
C LYS A 43 6.51 -10.32 -16.83
N LYS A 44 5.23 -10.13 -16.54
CA LYS A 44 4.11 -10.19 -17.49
C LYS A 44 3.05 -9.16 -17.10
N PRO A 45 2.23 -8.66 -18.03
CA PRO A 45 1.06 -7.87 -17.69
C PRO A 45 0.16 -8.59 -16.68
N VAL A 46 -0.49 -7.80 -15.83
CA VAL A 46 -1.38 -8.28 -14.77
C VAL A 46 -2.82 -8.10 -15.22
N GLU A 47 -3.55 -9.21 -15.33
CA GLU A 47 -4.95 -9.24 -15.76
C GLU A 47 -5.91 -9.37 -14.57
N SER A 48 -5.48 -9.94 -13.45
CA SER A 48 -6.27 -9.95 -12.22
C SER A 48 -5.34 -9.65 -11.06
N LEU A 49 -5.86 -9.05 -10.00
CA LEU A 49 -5.03 -8.65 -8.88
C LEU A 49 -5.77 -8.64 -7.55
N THR A 50 -4.96 -8.72 -6.51
CA THR A 50 -5.31 -8.34 -5.15
C THR A 50 -4.22 -7.44 -4.60
N VAL A 51 -4.57 -6.32 -3.98
CA VAL A 51 -3.65 -5.51 -3.17
C VAL A 51 -4.21 -5.48 -1.75
N CYS A 52 -3.41 -5.84 -0.77
CA CYS A 52 -3.73 -5.71 0.65
C CYS A 52 -2.68 -4.84 1.34
N LEU A 53 -3.11 -4.01 2.28
CA LEU A 53 -2.23 -3.24 3.17
C LEU A 53 -2.94 -2.92 4.47
N GLU A 54 -2.16 -2.55 5.48
CA GLU A 54 -2.67 -1.96 6.71
C GLU A 54 -2.22 -0.51 6.80
N SER A 55 -3.13 0.36 7.25
CA SER A 55 -2.87 1.78 7.45
C SER A 55 -3.36 2.25 8.81
N TYR A 56 -2.61 3.15 9.44
CA TYR A 56 -3.02 3.85 10.66
C TYR A 56 -2.79 5.36 10.50
N THR A 57 -3.86 6.15 10.62
CA THR A 57 -3.81 7.58 10.31
C THR A 57 -4.94 8.36 11.00
N GLU A 58 -4.69 9.64 11.28
CA GLU A 58 -5.69 10.60 11.76
C GLU A 58 -6.32 11.42 10.62
N LEU A 59 -5.92 11.17 9.36
CA LEU A 59 -6.38 11.95 8.21
C LEU A 59 -7.87 11.75 7.95
N THR A 60 -8.60 12.86 7.89
CA THR A 60 -10.04 12.88 7.55
C THR A 60 -10.33 13.31 6.12
N ARG A 61 -9.30 13.78 5.41
CA ARG A 61 -9.33 14.22 4.00
C ARG A 61 -8.93 13.09 3.04
N GLY A 62 -9.04 13.39 1.74
CA GLY A 62 -8.50 12.56 0.67
C GLY A 62 -6.99 12.28 0.83
N HIS A 63 -6.57 11.02 0.70
CA HIS A 63 -5.16 10.64 0.71
C HIS A 63 -4.90 9.33 -0.04
N SER A 64 -3.70 9.16 -0.60
CA SER A 64 -3.29 7.92 -1.28
C SER A 64 -2.75 6.88 -0.29
N LEU A 65 -3.32 5.67 -0.28
CA LEU A 65 -2.74 4.52 0.43
C LEU A 65 -1.78 3.73 -0.44
N PHE A 66 -2.08 3.63 -1.73
CA PHE A 66 -1.30 2.89 -2.71
C PHE A 66 -1.51 3.51 -4.08
N SER A 67 -0.43 3.92 -4.76
CA SER A 67 -0.49 4.49 -6.11
C SER A 67 0.43 3.71 -7.04
N LEU A 68 -0.11 3.27 -8.18
CA LEU A 68 0.62 2.65 -9.28
C LEU A 68 0.26 3.36 -10.58
N ALA A 69 1.31 3.84 -11.25
CA ALA A 69 1.25 4.50 -12.55
C ALA A 69 1.97 3.68 -13.63
N LEU A 70 1.55 3.87 -14.86
CA LEU A 70 2.19 3.38 -16.09
C LEU A 70 2.69 4.59 -16.90
N PRO A 71 3.65 4.41 -17.83
CA PRO A 71 4.00 5.47 -18.77
C PRO A 71 2.75 6.02 -19.49
N GLY A 72 2.47 7.31 -19.28
CA GLY A 72 1.30 8.00 -19.85
C GLY A 72 -0.05 7.71 -19.17
N LYS A 73 -0.08 6.97 -18.05
CA LYS A 73 -1.30 6.71 -17.25
C LYS A 73 -0.98 6.79 -15.76
N ASP A 74 -1.43 7.84 -15.10
CA ASP A 74 -1.30 8.06 -13.65
C ASP A 74 -2.03 6.99 -12.83
N ASN A 75 -3.36 6.96 -12.91
CA ASN A 75 -4.25 6.18 -12.06
C ASN A 75 -4.49 4.77 -12.60
N ALA A 76 -3.39 4.07 -12.93
CA ALA A 76 -3.47 2.70 -13.41
C ALA A 76 -3.94 1.74 -12.31
N LEU A 77 -3.56 1.99 -11.05
CA LEU A 77 -4.18 1.40 -9.86
C LEU A 77 -4.02 2.35 -8.66
N LEU A 78 -5.13 2.77 -8.03
CA LEU A 78 -5.13 3.69 -6.90
C LEU A 78 -6.09 3.21 -5.80
N ILE A 79 -5.63 3.21 -4.55
CA ILE A 79 -6.48 3.05 -3.35
C ILE A 79 -6.50 4.38 -2.61
N PHE A 80 -7.65 5.05 -2.60
CA PHE A 80 -7.78 6.43 -2.13
C PHE A 80 -8.99 6.61 -1.20
N PRO A 81 -8.81 6.58 0.13
CA PRO A 81 -9.80 7.11 1.05
C PRO A 81 -10.08 8.58 0.73
N MET A 82 -11.32 8.90 0.38
CA MET A 82 -11.75 10.28 0.07
C MET A 82 -12.17 11.03 1.34
N SER A 83 -12.71 10.30 2.31
CA SER A 83 -13.11 10.79 3.62
C SER A 83 -13.21 9.61 4.59
N GLN A 84 -13.59 9.87 5.85
CA GLN A 84 -13.83 8.81 6.85
C GLN A 84 -14.92 7.80 6.44
N THR A 85 -15.82 8.16 5.53
CA THR A 85 -16.98 7.33 5.15
C THR A 85 -17.00 6.93 3.68
N LYS A 86 -15.97 7.31 2.90
CA LYS A 86 -15.91 7.06 1.46
C LYS A 86 -14.51 6.69 1.02
N CYS A 87 -14.42 5.62 0.24
CA CYS A 87 -13.19 5.18 -0.40
C CYS A 87 -13.39 5.11 -1.91
N GLU A 88 -12.33 5.37 -2.65
CA GLU A 88 -12.24 5.21 -4.09
C GLU A 88 -11.17 4.18 -4.41
N PHE A 89 -11.52 3.27 -5.32
CA PHE A 89 -10.60 2.35 -5.94
C PHE A 89 -10.59 2.62 -7.44
N ILE A 90 -9.41 2.89 -8.00
CA ILE A 90 -9.25 3.07 -9.44
C ILE A 90 -8.43 1.91 -9.98
N VAL A 91 -8.86 1.34 -11.10
CA VAL A 91 -8.07 0.38 -11.87
C VAL A 91 -8.22 0.71 -13.35
N ASN A 92 -7.11 0.84 -14.07
CA ASN A 92 -7.07 1.24 -15.47
C ASN A 92 -7.87 2.53 -15.78
N GLN A 93 -7.66 3.61 -15.01
CA GLN A 93 -8.40 4.89 -15.12
C GLN A 93 -9.91 4.83 -14.84
N GLU A 94 -10.45 3.68 -14.40
CA GLU A 94 -11.86 3.54 -14.06
C GLU A 94 -12.05 3.53 -12.56
N ALA A 95 -12.86 4.46 -12.05
CA ALA A 95 -13.05 4.66 -10.63
C ALA A 95 -14.31 3.96 -10.10
N TYR A 96 -14.18 3.30 -8.95
CA TYR A 96 -15.28 2.83 -8.14
C TYR A 96 -15.25 3.47 -6.76
N GLN A 97 -16.28 4.25 -6.46
CA GLN A 97 -16.47 4.88 -5.16
C GLN A 97 -17.50 4.11 -4.34
N PHE A 98 -17.14 3.80 -3.09
CA PHE A 98 -18.02 3.07 -2.17
C PHE A 98 -17.98 3.67 -0.77
N ARG A 99 -19.08 3.46 -0.04
CA ARG A 99 -19.20 3.91 1.35
C ARG A 99 -18.58 2.90 2.29
N VAL A 100 -17.84 3.38 3.28
CA VAL A 100 -17.26 2.59 4.36
C VAL A 100 -17.82 3.02 5.71
N ASN A 101 -17.80 2.12 6.68
CA ASN A 101 -18.07 2.51 8.06
C ASN A 101 -16.93 3.43 8.54
N PRO A 102 -17.24 4.56 9.21
CA PRO A 102 -16.21 5.37 9.83
C PRO A 102 -15.62 4.60 11.01
N GLU A 103 -14.32 4.42 10.97
CA GLU A 103 -13.52 3.94 12.09
C GLU A 103 -12.49 5.01 12.39
N VAL A 104 -12.32 5.33 13.67
CA VAL A 104 -11.41 6.40 14.09
C VAL A 104 -10.40 5.80 15.05
N PHE A 105 -9.13 6.09 14.81
CA PHE A 105 -8.01 5.75 15.69
C PHE A 105 -7.76 4.25 15.90
N ASP A 106 -7.93 3.42 14.86
CA ASP A 106 -7.42 2.04 14.84
C ASP A 106 -6.75 1.68 13.51
N TRP A 107 -5.98 0.58 13.51
CA TRP A 107 -5.41 -0.04 12.32
C TRP A 107 -6.52 -0.49 11.37
N LYS A 108 -6.37 -0.16 10.10
CA LYS A 108 -7.31 -0.53 9.06
C LYS A 108 -6.65 -1.45 8.05
N HIS A 109 -7.14 -2.69 7.96
CA HIS A 109 -6.73 -3.63 6.92
C HIS A 109 -7.62 -3.44 5.68
N THR A 110 -7.01 -3.06 4.56
CA THR A 110 -7.69 -2.79 3.30
C THR A 110 -7.19 -3.74 2.24
N CYS A 111 -8.09 -4.52 1.63
CA CYS A 111 -7.80 -5.26 0.40
C CYS A 111 -8.73 -4.82 -0.73
N MET A 112 -8.16 -4.63 -1.92
CA MET A 112 -8.91 -4.42 -3.16
C MET A 112 -8.58 -5.55 -4.13
N THR A 113 -9.61 -6.09 -4.76
CA THR A 113 -9.46 -7.12 -5.80
C THR A 113 -10.10 -6.64 -7.09
N TRP A 114 -9.52 -7.05 -8.21
CA TRP A 114 -10.08 -6.86 -9.54
C TRP A 114 -9.75 -8.06 -10.43
N ASP A 115 -10.74 -8.50 -11.19
CA ASP A 115 -10.60 -9.57 -12.18
C ASP A 115 -10.91 -9.04 -13.58
N SER A 116 -9.96 -9.08 -14.52
CA SER A 116 -10.18 -8.56 -15.88
C SER A 116 -11.18 -9.37 -16.70
N GLU A 117 -11.26 -10.69 -16.48
CA GLU A 117 -12.17 -11.53 -17.25
C GLU A 117 -13.63 -11.15 -16.98
N SER A 118 -14.02 -11.09 -15.71
CA SER A 118 -15.37 -10.73 -15.30
C SER A 118 -15.59 -9.22 -15.12
N GLY A 119 -14.51 -8.46 -14.92
CA GLY A 119 -14.53 -7.05 -14.55
C GLY A 119 -14.85 -6.81 -13.07
N VAL A 120 -15.05 -7.85 -12.28
CA VAL A 120 -15.54 -7.73 -10.90
C VAL A 120 -14.49 -7.06 -10.02
N VAL A 121 -14.93 -6.06 -9.27
CA VAL A 121 -14.16 -5.41 -8.20
C VAL A 121 -14.77 -5.77 -6.85
N GLN A 122 -13.92 -6.15 -5.89
CA GLN A 122 -14.35 -6.44 -4.52
C GLN A 122 -13.49 -5.67 -3.51
N PRO A 123 -14.08 -4.69 -2.79
CA PRO A 123 -13.44 -4.02 -1.67
C PRO A 123 -13.65 -4.80 -0.37
N TRP A 124 -12.59 -4.97 0.40
CA TRP A 124 -12.60 -5.62 1.70
C TRP A 124 -11.93 -4.70 2.72
N ILE A 125 -12.67 -4.30 3.76
CA ILE A 125 -12.14 -3.49 4.86
C ILE A 125 -12.32 -4.29 6.14
N ASN A 126 -11.23 -4.53 6.88
CA ASN A 126 -11.19 -5.35 8.10
C ASN A 126 -11.91 -6.69 7.91
N GLY A 127 -11.64 -7.35 6.77
CA GLY A 127 -12.22 -8.65 6.42
C GLY A 127 -13.69 -8.62 6.00
N LYS A 128 -14.37 -7.47 6.07
CA LYS A 128 -15.75 -7.30 5.60
C LYS A 128 -15.77 -6.94 4.12
N LEU A 129 -16.51 -7.72 3.34
CA LEU A 129 -16.81 -7.42 1.93
C LEU A 129 -17.80 -6.24 1.85
N TYR A 130 -17.43 -5.22 1.09
CA TYR A 130 -18.30 -4.12 0.68
C TYR A 130 -18.96 -4.45 -0.67
N PRO A 131 -20.01 -3.69 -1.09
CA PRO A 131 -20.68 -3.96 -2.36
C PRO A 131 -19.69 -4.10 -3.51
N ARG A 132 -19.91 -5.13 -4.32
CA ARG A 132 -19.12 -5.38 -5.52
C ARG A 132 -19.66 -4.54 -6.66
N THR A 133 -18.79 -4.25 -7.62
CA THR A 133 -19.19 -3.68 -8.91
C THR A 133 -18.50 -4.42 -10.04
N VAL A 134 -18.83 -4.06 -11.28
CA VAL A 134 -18.11 -4.48 -12.47
C VAL A 134 -17.53 -3.23 -13.14
N ILE A 135 -16.22 -3.23 -13.31
CA ILE A 135 -15.46 -2.26 -14.10
C ILE A 135 -14.97 -2.96 -15.36
N LYS A 136 -14.86 -2.23 -16.48
CA LYS A 136 -14.38 -2.68 -17.79
C LYS A 136 -13.58 -4.00 -17.78
N GLN A 137 -14.05 -4.95 -18.59
CA GLN A 137 -13.41 -6.24 -18.79
C GLN A 137 -12.26 -6.15 -19.80
N ARG A 138 -11.40 -7.18 -19.82
CA ARG A 138 -10.33 -7.39 -20.81
C ARG A 138 -9.32 -6.24 -20.85
N LEU A 139 -9.02 -5.68 -19.67
CA LEU A 139 -7.92 -4.75 -19.47
C LEU A 139 -6.72 -5.47 -18.86
N GLN A 140 -5.56 -4.83 -18.88
CA GLN A 140 -4.35 -5.34 -18.26
C GLN A 140 -3.54 -4.16 -17.70
N ILE A 141 -2.79 -4.42 -16.64
CA ILE A 141 -1.76 -3.49 -16.14
C ILE A 141 -0.42 -3.95 -16.72
N ASP A 142 0.22 -3.09 -17.51
CA ASP A 142 1.50 -3.42 -18.15
C ASP A 142 2.62 -3.57 -17.12
N SER A 143 3.70 -4.27 -17.49
CA SER A 143 4.78 -4.63 -16.56
C SER A 143 5.69 -3.46 -16.15
N GLU A 144 5.76 -2.40 -16.98
CA GLU A 144 6.52 -1.19 -16.66
C GLU A 144 5.68 -0.28 -15.77
N THR A 145 5.90 -0.37 -14.45
CA THR A 145 5.10 0.33 -13.44
C THR A 145 5.96 1.24 -12.57
N SER A 146 5.34 2.30 -12.03
CA SER A 146 5.87 3.08 -10.92
C SER A 146 4.92 2.92 -9.75
N ILE A 147 5.37 2.24 -8.70
CA ILE A 147 4.56 1.91 -7.53
C ILE A 147 5.10 2.64 -6.31
N MET A 148 4.24 3.32 -5.57
CA MET A 148 4.66 4.01 -4.36
C MET A 148 3.60 4.09 -3.27
N LEU A 149 4.10 4.39 -2.08
CA LEU A 149 3.35 4.71 -0.87
C LEU A 149 3.69 6.15 -0.46
N GLY A 150 2.73 6.84 0.18
CA GLY A 150 2.92 8.19 0.70
C GLY A 150 2.37 9.30 -0.20
N GLN A 151 2.31 9.07 -1.52
CA GLN A 151 1.89 10.07 -2.51
C GLN A 151 0.91 9.49 -3.53
N GLU A 152 0.15 10.38 -4.14
CA GLU A 152 -0.70 10.16 -5.32
C GLU A 152 0.05 10.68 -6.55
N GLN A 153 0.06 9.95 -7.66
CA GLN A 153 0.88 10.22 -8.85
C GLN A 153 0.03 10.81 -9.97
N ASP A 154 0.14 12.10 -10.32
CA ASP A 154 -0.47 12.66 -11.56
C ASP A 154 0.43 12.48 -12.81
N SER A 155 1.47 11.67 -12.70
CA SER A 155 2.32 11.21 -13.80
C SER A 155 3.16 10.02 -13.36
N TYR A 156 3.75 9.32 -14.33
CA TYR A 156 4.69 8.23 -14.05
C TYR A 156 5.84 8.67 -13.14
N GLY A 157 5.79 8.29 -11.87
CA GLY A 157 6.80 8.58 -10.86
C GLY A 157 6.81 10.01 -10.28
N GLY A 158 5.78 10.84 -10.52
CA GLY A 158 5.84 12.26 -10.15
C GLY A 158 4.52 13.03 -10.20
N ARG A 159 4.62 14.37 -10.12
CA ARG A 159 3.50 15.32 -10.01
C ARG A 159 2.60 14.98 -8.81
N PHE A 160 3.17 15.14 -7.64
CA PHE A 160 2.50 14.89 -6.38
C PHE A 160 1.77 16.15 -5.91
N ASP A 161 0.61 15.98 -5.27
CA ASP A 161 -0.08 17.05 -4.55
C ASP A 161 -0.06 16.76 -3.04
N VAL A 162 0.48 17.72 -2.27
CA VAL A 162 0.49 17.68 -0.80
C VAL A 162 -0.91 17.50 -0.20
N SER A 163 -1.98 17.92 -0.90
CA SER A 163 -3.35 17.74 -0.44
C SER A 163 -3.77 16.25 -0.40
N GLN A 164 -3.13 15.41 -1.21
CA GLN A 164 -3.40 13.97 -1.37
C GLN A 164 -2.36 13.07 -0.70
N CYS A 165 -1.33 13.64 -0.06
CA CYS A 165 -0.30 12.84 0.61
C CYS A 165 -0.84 12.10 1.84
N PHE A 166 -0.23 10.96 2.14
CA PHE A 166 -0.47 10.19 3.35
C PHE A 166 0.41 10.65 4.50
N VAL A 167 -0.16 10.63 5.71
CA VAL A 167 0.51 10.90 6.98
C VAL A 167 0.04 9.85 7.97
N GLY A 168 0.96 9.17 8.64
CA GLY A 168 0.66 8.04 9.52
C GLY A 168 1.55 6.84 9.23
N GLU A 169 1.03 5.65 9.44
CA GLU A 169 1.78 4.40 9.32
C GLU A 169 1.17 3.46 8.27
N ILE A 170 2.02 2.80 7.49
CA ILE A 170 1.63 1.73 6.55
C ILE A 170 2.44 0.46 6.86
N SER A 171 1.77 -0.69 6.86
CA SER A 171 2.37 -2.01 7.06
C SER A 171 1.74 -3.07 6.15
N ASN A 172 2.37 -4.26 6.12
CA ASN A 172 1.84 -5.48 5.51
C ASN A 172 1.32 -5.27 4.09
N VAL A 173 2.07 -4.51 3.28
CA VAL A 173 1.73 -4.26 1.88
C VAL A 173 2.06 -5.50 1.05
N HIS A 174 1.03 -6.10 0.46
CA HIS A 174 1.14 -7.26 -0.40
C HIS A 174 0.33 -7.08 -1.68
N MET A 175 0.83 -7.64 -2.77
CA MET A 175 0.13 -7.66 -4.06
C MET A 175 0.28 -9.02 -4.73
N TRP A 176 -0.82 -9.50 -5.30
CA TRP A 176 -0.93 -10.74 -6.05
C TRP A 176 -1.39 -10.48 -7.49
N ASP A 177 -0.98 -11.35 -8.43
CA ASP A 177 -1.47 -11.37 -9.82
C ASP A 177 -2.76 -12.20 -10.01
N TYR A 178 -3.53 -12.39 -8.94
CA TYR A 178 -4.80 -13.10 -8.92
C TYR A 178 -5.74 -12.57 -7.84
N VAL A 179 -7.03 -12.90 -7.94
CA VAL A 179 -8.03 -12.58 -6.92
C VAL A 179 -7.93 -13.57 -5.76
N LEU A 180 -7.69 -13.06 -4.55
CA LEU A 180 -7.71 -13.87 -3.34
C LEU A 180 -9.14 -14.31 -2.99
N THR A 181 -9.25 -15.51 -2.42
CA THR A 181 -10.51 -15.98 -1.85
C THR A 181 -10.82 -15.25 -0.54
N GLN A 182 -12.07 -15.31 -0.08
CA GLN A 182 -12.43 -14.75 1.23
C GLN A 182 -11.60 -15.36 2.36
N GLU A 183 -11.36 -16.68 2.33
CA GLU A 183 -10.56 -17.37 3.34
C GLU A 183 -9.12 -16.86 3.35
N ASP A 184 -8.54 -16.65 2.17
CA ASP A 184 -7.19 -16.13 2.01
C ASP A 184 -7.07 -14.69 2.50
N ILE A 185 -8.07 -13.84 2.25
CA ILE A 185 -8.11 -12.48 2.81
C ILE A 185 -8.13 -12.51 4.34
N GLN A 186 -8.85 -13.45 4.95
CA GLN A 186 -8.84 -13.63 6.41
C GLN A 186 -7.47 -14.10 6.93
N LYS A 187 -6.76 -14.96 6.18
CA LYS A 187 -5.40 -15.39 6.54
C LYS A 187 -4.40 -14.24 6.49
N VAL A 188 -4.46 -13.42 5.44
CA VAL A 188 -3.63 -12.21 5.30
C VAL A 188 -3.90 -11.24 6.45
N MET A 189 -5.17 -10.97 6.75
CA MET A 189 -5.56 -10.08 7.86
C MET A 189 -5.10 -10.60 9.23
N ALA A 190 -5.11 -11.91 9.43
CA ALA A 190 -4.61 -12.54 10.66
C ALA A 190 -3.07 -12.54 10.77
N GLY A 191 -2.36 -11.98 9.79
CA GLY A 191 -0.90 -11.92 9.78
C GLY A 191 -0.23 -13.28 9.62
N LYS A 192 -0.91 -14.27 9.01
CA LYS A 192 -0.33 -15.60 8.81
C LYS A 192 0.76 -15.55 7.74
N ASN A 193 1.92 -16.11 8.08
CA ASN A 193 3.14 -16.02 7.25
C ASN A 193 3.14 -16.92 6.01
N ASP A 194 2.12 -17.74 5.83
CA ASP A 194 2.02 -18.75 4.76
C ASP A 194 1.44 -18.19 3.45
N LEU A 195 0.83 -17.00 3.47
CA LEU A 195 0.24 -16.38 2.29
C LEU A 195 0.84 -14.99 2.02
N ASN A 196 1.91 -14.97 1.24
CA ASN A 196 2.60 -13.73 0.83
C ASN A 196 2.31 -13.38 -0.64
N GLY A 197 2.30 -12.08 -0.95
CA GLY A 197 2.16 -11.58 -2.33
C GLY A 197 3.27 -12.06 -3.26
N ASN A 198 2.91 -12.43 -4.50
CA ASN A 198 3.85 -12.85 -5.53
C ASN A 198 4.33 -11.68 -6.44
N ILE A 199 3.68 -10.51 -6.36
CA ILE A 199 4.17 -9.26 -6.95
C ILE A 199 4.89 -8.44 -5.89
N ILE A 200 4.18 -8.04 -4.84
CA ILE A 200 4.74 -7.29 -3.70
C ILE A 200 4.66 -8.18 -2.47
N ASN A 201 5.79 -8.40 -1.82
CA ASN A 201 5.90 -9.20 -0.61
C ASN A 201 6.53 -8.38 0.52
N TRP A 202 5.75 -8.00 1.53
CA TRP A 202 6.24 -7.27 2.70
C TRP A 202 7.39 -7.98 3.44
N ARG A 203 7.40 -9.31 3.45
CA ARG A 203 8.45 -10.12 4.09
C ARG A 203 9.69 -10.33 3.23
N SER A 204 9.70 -9.76 2.02
CA SER A 204 10.79 -9.85 1.05
C SER A 204 10.71 -8.65 0.10
N LEU A 205 10.71 -7.45 0.68
CA LEU A 205 10.41 -6.22 -0.03
C LEU A 205 11.67 -5.60 -0.63
N GLN A 206 11.60 -5.21 -1.91
CA GLN A 206 12.57 -4.30 -2.53
C GLN A 206 11.94 -2.91 -2.62
N TYR A 207 12.57 -1.93 -2.01
CA TYR A 207 12.03 -0.57 -1.92
C TYR A 207 13.13 0.50 -1.88
N GLU A 208 12.73 1.75 -2.06
CA GLU A 208 13.57 2.92 -1.89
C GLU A 208 12.79 3.99 -1.11
N ILE A 209 13.35 4.46 0.00
CA ILE A 209 12.82 5.59 0.77
C ILE A 209 13.34 6.90 0.17
N ILE A 210 12.43 7.84 -0.10
CA ILE A 210 12.77 9.22 -0.48
C ILE A 210 12.22 10.17 0.59
N GLY A 211 13.11 10.94 1.22
CA GLY A 211 12.76 11.87 2.28
C GLY A 211 12.66 11.20 3.66
N ASP A 212 11.87 11.81 4.54
CA ASP A 212 11.78 11.46 5.96
C ASP A 212 10.74 10.36 6.21
N VAL A 213 11.00 9.15 5.70
CA VAL A 213 10.25 7.93 6.08
C VAL A 213 11.11 7.13 7.04
N THR A 214 10.55 6.74 8.19
CA THR A 214 11.24 5.89 9.15
C THR A 214 10.63 4.49 9.17
N VAL A 215 11.46 3.46 9.28
CA VAL A 215 11.05 2.09 9.53
C VAL A 215 11.07 1.82 11.04
N GLN A 216 9.96 1.39 11.63
CA GLN A 216 9.85 1.08 13.06
C GLN A 216 9.10 -0.23 13.28
N PRO A 217 9.20 -0.87 14.47
CA PRO A 217 8.30 -1.94 14.85
C PRO A 217 6.84 -1.49 14.79
N LYS A 218 5.97 -2.36 14.28
CA LYS A 218 4.53 -2.15 14.31
C LYS A 218 4.04 -2.37 15.74
N LEU A 219 3.41 -1.34 16.31
CA LEU A 219 2.78 -1.43 17.63
C LEU A 219 1.28 -1.62 17.47
N GLN A 220 0.76 -2.69 18.07
CA GLN A 220 -0.68 -2.90 18.21
C GLN A 220 -1.04 -2.88 19.68
N CYS A 221 -1.65 -1.79 20.11
CA CYS A 221 -2.14 -1.63 21.48
C CYS A 221 -3.64 -1.93 21.47
N GLN A 222 -4.03 -3.10 21.94
CA GLN A 222 -5.46 -3.40 22.14
C GLN A 222 -5.92 -2.70 23.42
N SER A 223 -6.96 -1.88 23.36
CA SER A 223 -7.72 -1.55 24.57
C SER A 223 -8.39 -2.84 25.02
N LEU A 224 -7.95 -3.40 26.15
CA LEU A 224 -8.66 -4.51 26.77
C LEU A 224 -10.01 -3.96 27.24
N GLU A 225 -11.05 -4.16 26.44
CA GLU A 225 -12.44 -4.04 26.92
C GLU A 225 -12.64 -5.14 27.97
N ASN A 226 -12.34 -4.83 29.23
CA ASN A 226 -13.15 -5.15 30.41
C ASN A 226 -12.43 -4.83 31.73
N ASN A 227 -13.08 -3.95 32.50
CA ASN A 227 -13.06 -3.86 33.97
C ASN A 227 -11.73 -3.61 34.71
N TYR A 228 -11.60 -2.35 35.16
CA TYR A 228 -10.77 -1.86 36.27
C TYR A 228 -9.24 -2.05 36.15
N ASN A 229 -8.55 -0.92 35.98
CA ASN A 229 -7.09 -0.68 35.88
C ASN A 229 -6.55 -0.67 34.44
N LEU A 230 -6.47 0.56 33.90
CA LEU A 230 -5.86 0.93 32.63
C LEU A 230 -4.36 0.62 32.61
N TYR A 231 -4.01 -0.52 32.02
CA TYR A 231 -2.72 -0.69 31.35
C TYR A 231 -3.00 -1.22 29.96
N SER A 232 -2.90 -0.36 28.94
CA SER A 232 -2.79 -0.81 27.56
C SER A 232 -1.43 -1.50 27.41
N LYS A 233 -1.43 -2.79 27.09
CA LYS A 233 -0.21 -3.51 26.74
C LYS A 233 -0.03 -3.42 25.23
N CYS A 234 0.92 -2.62 24.79
CA CYS A 234 1.33 -2.61 23.40
C CYS A 234 2.18 -3.84 23.14
N HIS A 235 1.84 -4.59 22.10
CA HIS A 235 2.62 -5.70 21.63
C HIS A 235 3.30 -5.31 20.33
N GLU A 236 4.60 -5.60 20.22
CA GLU A 236 5.27 -5.68 18.93
C GLU A 236 4.72 -6.92 18.22
N SER A 237 4.18 -6.73 17.02
CA SER A 237 3.58 -7.80 16.21
C SER A 237 4.62 -8.57 15.42
#